data_AF-A0A414YGF1-F1
#
_entry.id   AF-A0A414YGF1-F1
#
_cell.length_a   1.000
_cell.length_b   1.000
_cell.length_c   1.000
_cell.angle_alpha   90.00
_cell.angle_beta   90.00
_cell.angle_gamma   90.00
#
_symmetry.space_group_name_H-M   'P 1'
#
loop_
_entity.id
_entity.type
_entity.pdbx_description
1 polymer ?
#
loop_
_entity_poly.entity_id
_entity_poly.type
_entity_poly.pdbx_seq_one_letter_code
_entity_poly.pdbx_strand_id
1 'polypeptide(L)'
;MEKLEYIPGDLVFHYIPKTTIKKYVKVYVCSTNNALSLEDMDGKLYDYIGVLYPIPLTPDILEKNEWKKLYEKFFEKNVNDIRLTIEFSENIYVAINRIFIMEIHYIHELQHLLFGLGLNSEMEV
;
A
#
# COMPACT_ATOMS: atom_id res chain seq x y z
N MET A 1 -19.08 -12.48 -4.32
CA MET A 1 -18.96 -11.40 -3.32
C MET A 1 -17.94 -10.43 -3.90
N GLU A 2 -18.42 -9.27 -4.30
CA GLU A 2 -17.83 -8.43 -5.35
C GLU A 2 -16.77 -7.47 -4.80
N LYS A 3 -15.68 -7.31 -5.57
CA LYS A 3 -15.07 -6.03 -5.98
C LYS A 3 -14.76 -5.01 -4.86
N LEU A 4 -13.47 -4.90 -4.53
CA LEU A 4 -12.60 -3.70 -4.57
C LEU A 4 -11.32 -4.03 -3.76
N GLU A 5 -10.33 -4.70 -4.35
CA GLU A 5 -9.02 -4.84 -3.67
C GLU A 5 -8.21 -3.54 -3.73
N TYR A 6 -8.44 -2.70 -4.75
CA TYR A 6 -7.66 -1.49 -4.97
C TYR A 6 -8.53 -0.25 -5.19
N ILE A 7 -8.10 0.88 -4.63
CA ILE A 7 -8.63 2.22 -4.84
C ILE A 7 -7.62 3.07 -5.64
N PRO A 8 -8.06 4.20 -6.24
CA PRO A 8 -7.11 5.13 -6.86
C PRO A 8 -6.03 5.58 -5.86
N GLY A 9 -4.77 5.55 -6.28
CA GLY A 9 -3.59 5.83 -5.47
C GLY A 9 -2.84 4.59 -4.96
N ASP A 10 -3.45 3.40 -5.01
CA ASP A 10 -2.82 2.20 -4.48
C ASP A 10 -1.58 1.78 -5.26
N LEU A 11 -0.53 1.45 -4.52
CA LEU A 11 0.71 0.92 -5.05
C LEU A 11 0.62 -0.58 -5.24
N VAL A 12 0.83 -0.99 -6.48
CA VAL A 12 0.79 -2.38 -6.92
C VAL A 12 1.97 -2.63 -7.85
N PHE A 13 2.19 -3.90 -8.20
CA PHE A 13 3.06 -4.22 -9.32
C PHE A 13 2.38 -5.18 -10.29
N HIS A 14 2.85 -5.17 -11.53
CA HIS A 14 2.57 -6.23 -12.47
C HIS A 14 3.86 -6.70 -13.13
N TYR A 15 3.83 -7.89 -13.73
CA TYR A 15 4.95 -8.35 -14.54
C TYR A 15 4.86 -7.74 -15.93
N ILE A 16 6.01 -7.34 -16.49
CA ILE A 16 6.08 -7.00 -17.90
C ILE A 16 5.83 -8.30 -18.70
N PRO A 17 4.90 -8.32 -19.68
CA PRO A 17 4.53 -9.54 -20.38
C PRO A 17 5.73 -10.33 -20.89
N LYS A 18 5.74 -11.64 -20.64
CA LYS A 18 6.80 -12.59 -21.03
C LYS A 18 8.15 -12.38 -20.33
N THR A 19 8.18 -11.64 -19.22
CA THR A 19 9.38 -11.45 -18.40
C THR A 19 9.09 -11.69 -16.92
N THR A 20 10.15 -11.76 -16.10
CA THR A 20 10.06 -11.78 -14.63
C THR A 20 10.24 -10.38 -14.01
N ILE A 21 10.34 -9.34 -14.84
CA ILE A 21 10.57 -7.96 -14.39
C ILE A 21 9.27 -7.41 -13.83
N LYS A 22 9.33 -6.93 -12.58
CA LYS A 22 8.22 -6.24 -11.91
C LYS A 22 8.22 -4.77 -12.31
N LYS A 23 7.04 -4.25 -12.68
CA LYS A 23 6.79 -2.83 -12.87
C LYS A 23 5.86 -2.35 -11.75
N TYR A 24 6.36 -1.46 -10.90
CA TYR A 24 5.58 -0.79 -9.86
C TYR A 24 4.80 0.37 -10.45
N VAL A 25 3.55 0.52 -10.01
CA VAL A 25 2.59 1.47 -10.55
C VAL A 25 1.56 1.86 -9.49
N LYS A 26 0.88 2.98 -9.74
CA LYS A 26 -0.30 3.40 -8.99
C LYS A 26 -1.57 3.10 -9.77
N VAL A 27 -2.62 2.71 -9.07
CA VAL A 27 -3.97 2.57 -9.64
C VAL A 27 -4.57 3.97 -9.85
N TYR A 28 -5.03 4.33 -11.06
CA TYR A 28 -5.49 5.70 -11.37
C TYR A 28 -7.00 5.80 -11.69
N VAL A 29 -7.60 4.75 -12.26
CA VAL A 29 -9.04 4.58 -12.56
C VAL A 29 -9.77 5.73 -13.29
N CYS A 30 -9.79 5.61 -14.63
CA CYS A 30 -10.88 6.01 -15.52
C CYS A 30 -10.82 5.08 -16.74
N SER A 31 -11.58 3.97 -16.76
CA SER A 31 -11.40 2.93 -17.78
C SER A 31 -12.63 2.73 -18.67
N THR A 32 -12.34 2.53 -19.96
CA THR A 32 -13.27 1.95 -20.93
C THR A 32 -12.84 0.51 -21.22
N ASN A 33 -13.78 -0.36 -21.63
CA ASN A 33 -13.48 -1.71 -22.13
C ASN A 33 -12.82 -2.69 -21.13
N ASN A 34 -13.20 -2.65 -19.85
CA ASN A 34 -12.75 -3.60 -18.82
C ASN A 34 -11.25 -3.58 -18.48
N ALA A 35 -10.50 -2.55 -18.89
CA ALA A 35 -9.10 -2.36 -18.47
C ALA A 35 -8.99 -1.68 -17.08
N LEU A 36 -7.80 -1.63 -16.50
CA LEU A 36 -7.49 -0.71 -15.40
C LEU A 36 -6.55 0.37 -15.93
N SER A 37 -6.83 1.63 -15.62
CA SER A 37 -5.89 2.72 -15.92
C SER A 37 -4.88 2.81 -14.78
N LEU A 38 -3.60 2.67 -15.13
CA LEU A 38 -2.47 2.68 -14.22
C LEU A 38 -1.59 3.90 -14.53
N GLU A 39 -0.93 4.41 -13.50
CA GLU A 39 0.09 5.45 -13.57
C GLU A 39 1.43 4.82 -13.21
N ASP A 40 2.43 4.94 -14.10
CA ASP A 40 3.78 4.54 -13.71
C ASP A 40 4.47 5.58 -12.82
N MET A 41 5.64 5.23 -12.29
CA MET A 41 6.37 6.08 -11.34
C MET A 41 6.84 7.41 -11.95
N ASP A 42 6.82 7.55 -13.29
CA ASP A 42 7.12 8.79 -14.01
C ASP A 42 5.86 9.64 -14.28
N GLY A 43 4.69 9.20 -13.79
CA GLY A 43 3.40 9.90 -13.94
C GLY A 43 2.70 9.61 -15.28
N LYS A 44 3.14 8.62 -16.05
CA LYS A 44 2.52 8.29 -17.34
C LYS A 44 1.36 7.31 -17.15
N LEU A 45 0.21 7.70 -17.69
CA LEU A 45 -0.99 6.87 -17.70
C LEU A 45 -1.02 5.88 -18.86
N TYR A 46 -1.51 4.67 -18.59
CA TYR A 46 -1.80 3.67 -19.60
C TYR A 46 -2.88 2.69 -19.14
N ASP A 47 -3.59 2.11 -20.11
CA ASP A 47 -4.55 1.05 -19.86
C ASP A 47 -3.84 -0.31 -19.79
N TYR A 48 -4.21 -1.10 -18.79
CA TYR A 48 -3.66 -2.42 -18.53
C TYR A 48 -4.77 -3.46 -18.43
N ILE A 49 -4.61 -4.54 -19.18
CA ILE A 49 -5.47 -5.72 -19.13
C ILE A 49 -4.59 -6.88 -18.65
N GLY A 50 -4.76 -7.25 -17.38
CA GLY A 50 -3.99 -8.30 -16.76
C GLY A 50 -4.18 -8.35 -15.25
N VAL A 51 -3.37 -9.17 -14.59
CA VAL A 51 -3.38 -9.32 -13.14
C VAL A 51 -2.44 -8.29 -12.51
N LEU A 52 -2.92 -7.64 -11.46
CA LEU A 52 -2.12 -6.83 -10.55
C LEU A 52 -1.77 -7.66 -9.32
N TYR A 53 -0.60 -7.40 -8.75
CA TYR A 53 -0.12 -8.06 -7.55
C TYR A 53 0.09 -7.03 -6.44
N PRO A 54 -0.31 -7.37 -5.21
CA PRO A 54 -0.09 -6.48 -4.08
C PRO A 54 1.39 -6.47 -3.69
N ILE A 55 1.86 -5.33 -3.17
CA ILE A 55 3.22 -5.20 -2.65
C ILE A 55 3.21 -5.59 -1.16
N PRO A 56 3.97 -6.61 -0.73
CA PRO A 56 4.08 -6.97 0.68
C PRO A 56 4.60 -5.79 1.50
N LEU A 57 3.99 -5.53 2.64
CA LEU A 57 4.49 -4.55 3.58
C LEU A 57 5.73 -5.13 4.28
N THR A 58 6.84 -4.39 4.26
CA THR A 58 8.08 -4.80 4.90
C THR A 58 8.59 -3.72 5.85
N PRO A 59 9.45 -4.09 6.82
CA PRO A 59 10.17 -3.12 7.64
C PRO A 59 10.89 -2.04 6.79
N ASP A 60 11.59 -2.44 5.72
CA ASP A 60 12.32 -1.52 4.84
C ASP A 60 11.41 -0.46 4.20
N ILE A 61 10.19 -0.84 3.80
CA ILE A 61 9.19 0.10 3.26
C ILE A 61 8.77 1.09 4.33
N LEU A 62 8.54 0.65 5.57
CA LEU A 62 8.18 1.57 6.65
C LEU A 62 9.31 2.54 6.97
N GLU A 63 10.56 2.06 7.01
CA GLU A 63 11.75 2.88 7.25
C GLU A 63 11.92 3.96 6.16
N LYS A 64 11.72 3.62 4.88
CA LYS A 64 11.70 4.60 3.77
C LYS A 64 10.62 5.67 3.93
N ASN A 65 9.49 5.31 4.52
CA ASN A 65 8.32 6.19 4.68
C ASN A 65 8.23 6.88 6.05
N GLU A 66 9.40 7.11 6.66
CA GLU A 66 9.58 7.88 7.91
C GLU A 66 8.84 7.28 9.12
N TRP A 67 8.58 5.97 9.12
CA TRP A 67 8.10 5.30 10.32
C TRP A 67 9.26 5.08 11.28
N LYS A 68 9.07 5.48 12.54
CA LYS A 68 10.08 5.33 13.57
C LYS A 68 10.09 3.89 14.08
N LYS A 69 11.20 3.19 13.88
CA LYS A 69 11.47 1.92 14.55
C LYS A 69 11.67 2.16 16.05
N LEU A 70 10.92 1.46 16.90
CA LEU A 70 11.00 1.58 18.36
C LEU A 70 11.83 0.45 18.97
N TYR A 71 11.41 -0.79 18.74
CA TYR A 71 12.07 -2.04 19.14
C TYR A 71 12.13 -2.97 17.93
N GLU A 72 12.69 -4.18 18.07
CA GLU A 72 12.97 -5.10 16.95
C GLU A 72 11.82 -5.23 15.94
N LYS A 73 10.57 -5.38 16.43
CA LYS A 73 9.38 -5.60 15.60
C LYS A 73 8.35 -4.47 15.55
N PHE A 74 8.59 -3.33 16.20
CA PHE A 74 7.58 -2.28 16.30
C PHE A 74 7.97 -1.02 15.55
N PHE A 75 7.05 -0.51 14.74
CA PHE A 75 7.15 0.75 14.01
C PHE A 75 6.04 1.69 14.46
N GLU A 76 6.34 2.98 14.54
CA GLU A 76 5.39 4.00 14.98
C GLU A 76 5.42 5.24 14.07
N LYS A 77 4.24 5.79 13.82
CA LYS A 77 4.06 7.10 13.20
C LYS A 77 2.99 7.88 13.96
N ASN A 78 3.34 9.07 14.43
CA ASN A 78 2.40 9.97 15.10
C ASN A 78 2.01 11.06 14.11
N VAL A 79 0.71 11.21 13.83
CA VAL A 79 0.18 12.25 12.92
C VAL A 79 -1.10 12.81 13.51
N ASN A 80 -1.19 14.13 13.70
CA ASN A 80 -2.39 14.82 14.20
C ASN A 80 -3.01 14.15 15.45
N ASP A 81 -2.20 13.91 16.49
CA ASP A 81 -2.57 13.23 17.75
C ASP A 81 -3.00 11.75 17.61
N ILE A 82 -2.93 11.18 16.40
CA ILE A 82 -3.13 9.76 16.14
C ILE A 82 -1.78 9.05 16.23
N ARG A 83 -1.66 8.12 17.15
CA ARG A 83 -0.52 7.20 17.24
C ARG A 83 -0.83 5.93 16.47
N LEU A 84 -0.18 5.75 15.33
CA LEU A 84 -0.21 4.50 14.57
C LEU A 84 0.98 3.64 14.98
N THR A 85 0.72 2.37 15.30
CA THR A 85 1.75 1.38 15.58
C THR A 85 1.56 0.19 14.66
N ILE A 86 2.65 -0.29 14.05
CA ILE A 86 2.69 -1.54 13.30
C ILE A 86 3.61 -2.52 14.03
N GLU A 87 3.11 -3.74 14.26
CA GLU A 87 3.87 -4.84 14.86
C GLU A 87 4.14 -5.92 13.82
N PHE A 88 5.41 -6.25 13.58
CA PHE A 88 5.86 -7.36 12.75
C PHE A 88 6.10 -8.61 13.61
N SER A 89 5.06 -9.41 13.81
CA SER A 89 5.16 -10.69 14.53
C SER A 89 5.04 -11.88 13.56
N GLU A 90 4.36 -12.96 13.95
CA GLU A 90 3.97 -14.01 12.99
C GLU A 90 3.05 -13.42 11.90
N ASN A 91 2.17 -12.50 12.30
CA ASN A 91 1.38 -11.65 11.41
C ASN A 91 1.74 -10.18 11.61
N ILE A 92 1.29 -9.31 10.70
CA ILE A 92 1.47 -7.86 10.82
C ILE A 92 0.18 -7.21 11.34
N TYR A 93 0.26 -6.59 12.51
CA TYR A 93 -0.89 -5.96 13.15
C TYR A 93 -0.76 -4.44 13.18
N VAL A 94 -1.87 -3.74 12.97
CA VAL A 94 -1.97 -2.29 13.13
C VAL A 94 -2.74 -1.95 14.39
N ALA A 95 -2.20 -1.01 15.16
CA ALA A 95 -2.87 -0.41 16.29
C ALA A 95 -3.01 1.11 16.12
N ILE A 96 -4.16 1.63 16.54
CA ILE A 96 -4.42 3.07 16.67
C ILE A 96 -4.51 3.37 18.16
N ASN A 97 -3.72 4.33 18.64
CA ASN A 97 -3.72 4.75 20.04
C ASN A 97 -3.60 3.56 21.01
N ARG A 98 -2.73 2.59 20.67
CA ARG A 98 -2.45 1.34 21.41
C ARG A 98 -3.57 0.30 21.42
N ILE A 99 -4.60 0.46 20.60
CA ILE A 99 -5.65 -0.53 20.39
C ILE A 99 -5.42 -1.19 19.03
N PHE A 100 -5.20 -2.51 19.01
CA PHE A 100 -5.10 -3.28 17.77
C PHE A 100 -6.45 -3.31 17.06
N ILE A 101 -6.46 -2.95 15.78
CA ILE A 101 -7.69 -2.78 14.99
C ILE A 101 -7.80 -3.77 13.84
N MET A 102 -6.68 -4.19 13.26
CA MET A 102 -6.67 -5.08 12.11
C MET A 102 -5.30 -5.74 11.90
N GLU A 103 -5.33 -6.85 11.19
CA GLU A 103 -4.18 -7.49 10.57
C GLU A 103 -4.07 -6.99 9.12
N ILE A 104 -2.84 -6.76 8.64
CA ILE A 104 -2.54 -6.39 7.25
C ILE A 104 -1.37 -7.22 6.74
N HIS A 105 -1.16 -7.23 5.43
CA HIS A 105 -0.05 -7.92 4.78
C HIS A 105 0.62 -7.07 3.69
N TYR A 106 -0.12 -6.12 3.12
CA TYR A 106 0.26 -5.40 1.92
C TYR A 106 0.20 -3.88 2.11
N ILE A 107 0.94 -3.17 1.27
CA ILE A 107 0.99 -1.71 1.26
C ILE A 107 -0.40 -1.11 1.07
N HIS A 108 -1.19 -1.59 0.11
CA HIS A 108 -2.50 -1.01 -0.20
C HIS A 108 -3.45 -1.03 1.01
N GLU A 109 -3.39 -2.06 1.87
CA GLU A 109 -4.20 -2.11 3.09
C GLU A 109 -3.80 -1.01 4.10
N LEU A 110 -2.49 -0.73 4.21
CA LEU A 110 -2.01 0.41 4.98
C LEU A 110 -2.42 1.74 4.32
N GLN A 111 -2.34 1.85 2.99
CA GLN A 111 -2.79 3.04 2.26
C GLN A 111 -4.28 3.31 2.45
N HIS A 112 -5.13 2.28 2.43
CA HIS A 112 -6.57 2.38 2.70
C HIS A 112 -6.83 2.89 4.11
N LEU A 113 -6.11 2.36 5.10
CA LEU A 113 -6.22 2.83 6.48
C LEU A 113 -5.83 4.31 6.60
N LEU A 114 -4.68 4.68 6.05
CA LEU A 114 -4.20 6.07 6.08
C LEU A 114 -5.19 7.01 5.38
N PHE A 115 -5.69 6.62 4.19
CA PHE A 115 -6.69 7.37 3.44
C PHE A 115 -8.00 7.53 4.22
N GLY A 116 -8.50 6.44 4.82
CA GLY A 116 -9.72 6.46 5.64
C GLY A 116 -9.61 7.34 6.89
N LEU A 117 -8.39 7.51 7.42
CA LEU A 117 -8.08 8.44 8.51
C LEU A 117 -7.82 9.88 8.05
N GLY A 118 -7.86 10.16 6.74
CA GLY A 118 -7.52 11.46 6.17
C GLY A 118 -6.03 11.81 6.28
N LEU A 119 -5.17 10.82 6.40
CA LEU A 119 -3.71 10.95 6.46
C LEU A 119 -3.09 10.77 5.07
N ASN A 120 -1.84 11.20 4.90
CA ASN A 120 -1.10 10.96 3.67
C ASN A 120 -0.91 9.44 3.46
N SER A 121 -1.48 8.91 2.38
CA SER A 121 -1.40 7.50 1.97
C SER A 121 -0.37 7.25 0.86
N GLU A 122 0.37 8.27 0.43
CA GLU A 122 1.48 8.10 -0.51
C GLU A 122 2.64 7.38 0.16
N MET A 123 3.25 6.43 -0.56
CA MET A 123 4.37 5.64 -0.05
C MET A 123 5.48 5.44 -1.09
N GLU A 124 6.71 5.34 -0.62
CA GLU A 124 7.88 4.93 -1.40
C GLU A 124 8.14 3.42 -1.24
N VAL A 125 8.46 2.74 -2.34
CA VAL A 125 8.73 1.29 -2.40
C VAL A 125 10.12 0.96 -2.88
#